data_AF-A0A962AT85-F1
#
_entry.id   AF-A0A962AT85-F1
#
_cell.length_a   1.000
_cell.length_b   1.000
_cell.length_c   1.000
_cell.angle_alpha   90.00
_cell.angle_beta   90.00
_cell.angle_gamma   90.00
#
_symmetry.space_group_name_H-M   'P 1'
#
loop_
_entity.id
_entity.type
_entity.pdbx_description
1 polymer ?
#
loop_
_entity_poly.entity_id
_entity_poly.type
_entity_poly.pdbx_seq_one_letter_code
_entity_poly.pdbx_strand_id
1 'polypeptide(L)'
;AIIARELGLRVIETLAVSSYSGGEGVAPEQAQGSLRILKPVSADLLATKGVGVLVVDDLVDTGATARLVRDLLPKAHLATVYAKPAGRPLVDTFITEVSQDTWINFPWDLHLSFAPPIAKGGG
;
A
#
# COMPACT_ATOMS: atom_id res chain seq x y z
N ALA A 1 -0.62 -8.49 9.03
CA ALA A 1 -0.94 -9.63 9.93
C ALA A 1 0.12 -10.75 9.87
N ILE A 2 0.47 -11.28 8.70
CA ILE A 2 1.46 -12.37 8.54
C ILE A 2 2.80 -12.02 9.20
N ILE A 3 3.39 -10.87 8.83
CA ILE A 3 4.67 -10.42 9.38
C ILE A 3 4.64 -10.30 10.91
N ALA A 4 3.56 -9.77 11.49
CA ALA A 4 3.42 -9.66 12.93
C ALA A 4 3.44 -11.03 13.63
N ARG A 5 2.82 -12.06 13.03
CA ARG A 5 2.88 -13.43 13.54
C ARG A 5 4.31 -13.97 13.50
N GLU A 6 4.97 -13.90 12.34
CA GLU A 6 6.31 -14.48 12.15
C GLU A 6 7.38 -13.80 13.01
N LEU A 7 7.26 -12.50 13.25
CA LEU A 7 8.17 -11.73 14.11
C LEU A 7 7.73 -11.73 15.58
N GLY A 8 6.64 -12.39 15.94
CA GLY A 8 6.13 -12.41 17.32
C GLY A 8 5.61 -11.06 17.83
N LEU A 9 5.30 -10.11 16.94
CA LEU A 9 4.79 -8.79 17.30
C LEU A 9 3.34 -8.88 17.80
N ARG A 10 3.04 -8.13 18.87
CA ARG A 10 1.69 -8.07 19.49
C ARG A 10 1.06 -6.69 19.39
N VAL A 11 1.89 -5.65 19.31
CA VAL A 11 1.45 -4.28 19.12
C VAL A 11 1.35 -4.02 17.62
N ILE A 12 0.16 -3.73 17.15
CA ILE A 12 -0.13 -3.42 15.75
C ILE A 12 -0.92 -2.12 15.72
N GLU A 13 -0.42 -1.15 14.95
CA GLU A 13 -1.10 0.12 14.68
C GLU A 13 -1.33 0.28 13.17
N THR A 14 -2.23 1.16 12.78
CA THR A 14 -2.60 1.40 11.37
C THR A 14 -2.58 2.89 11.05
N LEU A 15 -1.91 3.26 9.96
CA LEU A 15 -2.08 4.55 9.29
C LEU A 15 -3.06 4.34 8.13
N ALA A 16 -4.19 5.06 8.12
CA ALA A 16 -5.15 4.97 7.02
C ALA A 16 -5.05 6.21 6.13
N VAL A 17 -4.78 6.00 4.84
CA VAL A 17 -4.60 7.05 3.84
C VAL A 17 -5.55 6.80 2.68
N SER A 18 -6.25 7.84 2.22
CA SER A 18 -7.03 7.79 0.98
C SER A 18 -6.38 8.68 -0.08
N SER A 19 -6.28 8.17 -1.30
CA SER A 19 -6.00 8.96 -2.49
C SER A 19 -7.30 9.27 -3.23
N TYR A 20 -7.52 10.53 -3.58
CA TYR A 20 -8.58 10.91 -4.53
C TYR A 20 -7.94 11.14 -5.90
N SER A 21 -8.20 10.23 -6.83
CA SER A 21 -8.19 10.56 -8.25
C SER A 21 -9.54 11.17 -8.58
N GLY A 22 -9.58 12.38 -9.13
CA GLY A 22 -10.84 13.04 -9.48
C GLY A 22 -11.71 12.12 -10.32
N GLY A 23 -12.83 11.65 -9.77
CA GLY A 23 -13.88 10.98 -10.52
C GLY A 23 -14.73 11.99 -11.27
N GLU A 24 -15.48 11.53 -12.28
CA GLU A 24 -16.40 12.36 -13.04
C GLU A 24 -17.38 13.11 -12.11
N GLY A 25 -17.45 14.44 -12.26
CA GLY A 25 -18.31 15.32 -11.45
C GLY A 25 -17.62 16.09 -10.32
N VAL A 26 -16.32 15.88 -10.10
CA VAL A 26 -15.53 16.66 -9.12
C VAL A 26 -14.97 17.92 -9.78
N ALA A 27 -15.14 19.08 -9.13
CA ALA A 27 -14.65 20.37 -9.64
C ALA A 27 -13.12 20.31 -9.93
N PRO A 28 -12.61 21.01 -10.96
CA PRO A 28 -11.19 20.98 -11.35
C PRO A 28 -10.22 21.33 -10.23
N GLU A 29 -10.67 22.11 -9.23
CA GLU A 29 -9.89 22.52 -8.06
C GLU A 29 -9.72 21.40 -7.01
N GLN A 30 -10.49 20.32 -7.13
CA GLN A 30 -10.47 19.13 -6.27
C GLN A 30 -9.98 17.89 -7.03
N ALA A 31 -9.66 18.05 -8.31
CA ALA A 31 -9.12 16.99 -9.14
C ALA A 31 -7.60 16.89 -8.94
N GLN A 32 -7.14 15.69 -8.54
CA GLN A 32 -5.78 15.18 -8.67
C GLN A 32 -4.84 15.37 -7.47
N GLY A 33 -4.61 14.28 -6.72
CA GLY A 33 -3.31 14.00 -6.11
C GLY A 33 -3.12 14.35 -4.63
N SER A 34 -4.14 14.82 -3.92
CA SER A 34 -4.02 15.03 -2.46
C SER A 34 -4.26 13.71 -1.72
N LEU A 35 -3.21 13.23 -1.04
CA LEU A 35 -3.36 12.17 -0.04
C LEU A 35 -4.00 12.76 1.20
N ARG A 36 -5.05 12.12 1.71
CA ARG A 36 -5.68 12.48 2.98
C ARG A 36 -5.44 11.38 4.00
N ILE A 37 -4.90 11.75 5.15
CA ILE A 37 -4.84 10.87 6.32
C ILE A 37 -6.25 10.81 6.91
N LEU A 38 -6.84 9.61 6.90
CA LEU A 38 -8.15 9.32 7.52
C LEU A 38 -7.98 8.95 8.99
N LYS A 39 -6.93 8.18 9.30
CA LYS A 39 -6.55 7.80 10.65
C LYS A 39 -5.04 7.99 10.80
N PRO A 40 -4.57 8.95 11.62
CA PRO A 40 -3.16 9.10 11.89
C PRO A 40 -2.65 7.96 12.79
N VAL A 41 -1.32 7.81 12.86
CA VAL A 41 -0.67 7.04 13.92
C VAL A 41 -0.71 7.78 15.25
N SER A 42 -0.46 7.08 16.34
CA SER A 42 -0.41 7.61 17.70
C SER A 42 0.63 8.72 17.86
N ALA A 43 0.36 9.62 18.81
CA ALA A 43 1.25 10.74 19.12
C ALA A 43 2.66 10.26 19.56
N ASP A 44 2.74 9.11 20.24
CA ASP A 44 4.01 8.53 20.69
C ASP A 44 4.89 8.08 19.50
N LEU A 45 4.28 7.48 18.46
CA LEU A 45 5.01 7.14 17.24
C LEU A 45 5.49 8.38 16.48
N LEU A 46 4.68 9.44 16.44
CA LEU A 46 5.09 10.73 15.84
C LEU A 46 6.23 11.38 16.63
N ALA A 47 6.15 11.39 17.97
CA ALA A 47 7.17 11.96 18.84
C ALA A 47 8.52 11.25 18.68
N THR A 48 8.50 9.93 18.50
CA THR A 48 9.69 9.12 18.23
C THR A 48 10.12 9.13 16.76
N LYS A 49 9.34 9.74 15.87
CA LYS A 49 9.56 9.74 14.41
C LYS A 49 9.68 8.33 13.81
N GLY A 50 9.05 7.34 14.44
CA GLY A 50 9.06 5.94 13.99
C GLY A 50 10.29 5.11 14.39
N VAL A 51 11.10 5.53 15.36
CA VAL A 51 12.22 4.71 15.83
C VAL A 51 11.72 3.35 16.33
N GLY A 52 12.30 2.26 15.81
CA GLY A 52 11.93 0.90 16.19
C GLY A 52 10.59 0.42 15.61
N VAL A 53 10.00 1.18 14.68
CA VAL A 53 8.75 0.82 14.00
C VAL A 53 9.05 0.16 12.65
N LEU A 54 8.36 -0.95 12.37
CA LEU A 54 8.27 -1.55 11.05
C LEU A 54 6.94 -1.14 10.41
N VAL A 55 6.99 -0.38 9.32
CA VAL A 55 5.84 -0.07 8.48
C VAL A 55 5.80 -1.06 7.33
N VAL A 56 4.64 -1.67 7.10
CA VAL A 56 4.43 -2.67 6.03
C VAL A 56 3.29 -2.21 5.13
N ASP A 57 3.53 -2.25 3.83
CA ASP A 57 2.51 -2.10 2.78
C ASP A 57 2.59 -3.27 1.78
N ASP A 58 1.59 -3.46 0.94
CA ASP A 58 1.58 -4.54 -0.05
C ASP A 58 2.49 -4.23 -1.26
N LEU A 59 2.41 -3.01 -1.79
CA LEU A 59 3.09 -2.55 -2.99
C LEU A 59 3.51 -1.07 -2.85
N VAL A 60 4.75 -0.76 -3.25
CA VAL A 60 5.12 0.62 -3.61
C VAL A 60 5.04 0.81 -5.13
N ASP A 61 4.03 1.55 -5.60
CA ASP A 61 3.85 1.89 -7.02
C ASP A 61 4.58 3.20 -7.39
N THR A 62 3.87 4.33 -7.44
CA THR A 62 4.46 5.67 -7.72
C THR A 62 5.15 6.28 -6.49
N GLY A 63 5.02 5.62 -5.33
CA GLY A 63 5.63 6.04 -4.08
C GLY A 63 4.91 7.16 -3.32
N ALA A 64 3.70 7.57 -3.71
CA ALA A 64 2.99 8.65 -3.04
C ALA A 64 2.77 8.37 -1.54
N THR A 65 2.22 7.21 -1.21
CA THR A 65 2.04 6.77 0.18
C THR A 65 3.36 6.61 0.92
N ALA A 66 4.38 6.04 0.26
CA ALA A 66 5.71 5.88 0.85
C ALA A 66 6.34 7.24 1.22
N ARG A 67 6.23 8.27 0.36
CA ARG A 67 6.68 9.64 0.69
C ARG A 67 5.99 10.19 1.92
N LEU A 68 4.66 10.07 2.01
CA LEU A 68 3.90 10.48 3.18
C LEU A 68 4.37 9.76 4.46
N VAL A 69 4.61 8.45 4.37
CA VAL A 69 5.16 7.67 5.50
C VAL A 69 6.54 8.17 5.90
N ARG A 70 7.43 8.47 4.93
CA ARG A 70 8.77 9.02 5.21
C ARG A 70 8.71 10.40 5.83
N ASP A 71 7.74 11.24 5.46
CA ASP A 71 7.55 12.55 6.07
C ASP A 71 7.10 12.44 7.53
N LEU A 72 6.19 11.50 7.84
CA LEU A 72 5.65 11.30 9.19
C LEU A 72 6.61 10.53 10.11
N LEU A 73 7.21 9.45 9.60
CA LEU A 73 7.98 8.47 10.34
C LEU A 73 9.34 8.20 9.66
N PRO A 74 10.20 9.23 9.52
CA PRO A 74 11.44 9.13 8.75
C PRO A 74 12.44 8.10 9.29
N LYS A 75 12.29 7.66 10.54
CA LYS A 75 13.17 6.66 11.18
C LYS A 75 12.56 5.25 11.23
N ALA A 76 11.36 5.06 10.72
CA ALA A 76 10.76 3.74 10.60
C ALA A 76 11.38 2.95 9.44
N HIS A 77 11.44 1.63 9.61
CA HIS A 77 11.78 0.71 8.52
C HIS A 77 10.55 0.50 7.65
N LEU A 78 10.60 0.88 6.37
CA LEU A 78 9.51 0.72 5.43
C LEU A 78 9.74 -0.51 4.55
N ALA A 79 8.88 -1.51 4.69
CA ALA A 79 8.92 -2.76 3.92
C ALA A 79 7.67 -2.94 3.06
N THR A 80 7.85 -3.52 1.87
CA THR A 80 6.76 -3.89 0.96
C THR A 80 6.91 -5.31 0.44
N VAL A 81 5.84 -5.95 -0.03
CA VAL A 81 5.96 -7.23 -0.73
C VAL A 81 6.48 -6.98 -2.14
N TYR A 82 5.83 -6.06 -2.85
CA TYR A 82 6.17 -5.68 -4.22
C TYR A 82 6.69 -4.25 -4.34
N ALA A 83 7.60 -4.03 -5.28
CA ALA A 83 8.06 -2.69 -5.64
C ALA A 83 8.08 -2.50 -7.15
N LYS A 84 7.64 -1.33 -7.61
CA LYS A 84 7.84 -0.85 -8.98
C LYS A 84 8.98 0.16 -9.05
N PRO A 85 9.64 0.34 -10.22
CA PRO A 85 10.82 1.19 -10.35
C PRO A 85 10.64 2.62 -9.82
N ALA A 86 9.47 3.25 -10.02
CA ALA A 86 9.23 4.62 -9.57
C ALA A 86 9.16 4.75 -8.03
N GLY A 87 8.67 3.72 -7.36
CA GLY A 87 8.49 3.68 -5.91
C GLY A 87 9.66 3.05 -5.15
N ARG A 88 10.41 2.15 -5.80
CA ARG A 88 11.49 1.34 -5.21
C ARG A 88 12.49 2.13 -4.36
N PRO A 89 12.97 3.33 -4.76
CA PRO A 89 13.95 4.08 -3.98
C PRO A 89 13.47 4.53 -2.59
N LEU A 90 12.16 4.48 -2.32
CA LEU A 90 11.56 5.00 -1.09
C LEU A 90 11.41 3.95 0.01
N VAL A 91 11.59 2.67 -0.29
CA VAL A 91 11.40 1.56 0.65
C VAL A 91 12.76 0.98 1.07
N ASP A 92 12.87 0.55 2.32
CA ASP A 92 14.09 -0.06 2.86
C ASP A 92 14.20 -1.54 2.47
N THR A 93 13.05 -2.21 2.32
CA THR A 93 13.00 -3.63 1.94
C THR A 93 11.81 -3.91 1.04
N PHE A 94 12.03 -4.73 0.02
CA PHE A 94 10.99 -5.30 -0.82
C PHE A 94 11.39 -6.74 -1.18
N ILE A 95 10.41 -7.58 -1.52
CA ILE A 95 10.67 -8.99 -1.86
C ILE A 95 10.77 -9.19 -3.37
N THR A 96 9.86 -8.59 -4.13
CA THR A 96 9.80 -8.78 -5.58
C THR A 96 9.66 -7.44 -6.29
N GLU A 97 10.58 -7.16 -7.20
CA GLU A 97 10.45 -6.04 -8.13
C GLU A 97 9.65 -6.47 -9.34
N VAL A 98 8.72 -5.64 -9.79
CA VAL A 98 7.91 -5.84 -11.00
C VAL A 98 7.98 -4.61 -11.88
N SER A 99 7.68 -4.76 -13.18
CA SER A 99 7.70 -3.61 -14.08
C SER A 99 6.62 -2.58 -13.71
N GLN A 100 6.85 -1.32 -14.08
CA GLN A 100 5.95 -0.21 -13.76
C GLN A 100 4.52 -0.41 -14.32
N ASP A 101 4.43 -1.06 -15.48
CA ASP A 101 3.20 -1.40 -16.21
C ASP A 101 2.56 -2.72 -15.76
N THR A 102 3.20 -3.49 -14.88
CA THR A 102 2.61 -4.71 -14.34
C THR A 102 1.41 -4.39 -13.45
N TRP A 103 0.29 -5.05 -13.74
CA TRP A 103 -0.89 -5.11 -12.87
C TRP A 103 -0.81 -6.34 -11.96
N ILE A 104 -0.89 -6.15 -10.65
CA ILE A 104 -0.85 -7.22 -9.66
C ILE A 104 -2.28 -7.51 -9.20
N ASN A 105 -2.72 -8.76 -9.33
CA ASN A 105 -3.97 -9.21 -8.71
C ASN A 105 -3.66 -9.76 -7.33
N PHE A 106 -4.07 -9.06 -6.28
CA PHE A 106 -3.87 -9.55 -4.92
C PHE A 106 -4.92 -10.60 -4.53
N PRO A 107 -4.57 -11.57 -3.67
CA PRO A 107 -5.51 -12.61 -3.26
C PRO A 107 -6.80 -12.10 -2.61
N TRP A 108 -6.76 -10.94 -1.96
CA TRP A 108 -7.94 -10.33 -1.31
C TRP A 108 -8.86 -9.58 -2.28
N ASP A 109 -8.40 -9.28 -3.50
CA ASP A 109 -9.23 -8.70 -4.55
C ASP A 109 -9.91 -9.77 -5.42
N LEU A 110 -9.50 -11.04 -5.24
CA LEU A 110 -9.99 -12.17 -5.98
C LEU A 110 -11.01 -12.96 -5.16
N HIS A 111 -12.00 -13.54 -5.85
CA HIS A 111 -12.91 -14.50 -5.26
C HIS A 111 -13.12 -15.69 -6.20
N LEU A 112 -13.45 -16.84 -5.62
CA LEU A 112 -13.84 -18.01 -6.41
C LEU A 112 -15.18 -17.73 -7.07
N SER A 113 -15.28 -18.05 -8.37
CA SER A 113 -16.51 -17.93 -9.15
C SER A 113 -16.60 -19.06 -10.16
N PHE A 114 -17.81 -19.35 -10.62
CA PHE A 114 -18.02 -20.32 -11.68
C PHE A 114 -17.35 -19.82 -12.97
N ALA A 115 -16.46 -20.65 -13.54
CA ALA A 115 -15.92 -20.45 -14.86
C ALA A 115 -16.70 -21.34 -15.85
N PRO A 116 -17.45 -20.75 -16.82
CA PRO A 116 -18.16 -21.55 -17.81
C PRO A 116 -17.18 -22.39 -18.65
N PRO A 117 -17.62 -23.58 -19.14
CA PRO A 117 -16.81 -24.38 -20.06
C PRO A 117 -16.38 -23.56 -21.28
N ILE A 118 -15.15 -23.79 -21.74
CA ILE A 118 -14.60 -23.14 -22.94
C ILE A 118 -15.39 -23.56 -24.19
N ALA A 119 -15.81 -24.83 -24.25
CA ALA A 119 -16.69 -25.33 -25.29
C ALA A 119 -18.11 -24.76 -25.09
N LYS A 120 -18.59 -23.98 -26.06
CA LYS A 120 -20.02 -23.70 -26.17
C LYS A 120 -20.71 -25.00 -26.57
N GLY A 121 -21.69 -25.44 -25.80
CA GLY A 121 -22.36 -26.73 -25.96
C GLY A 121 -22.66 -27.06 -27.43
N GLY A 122 -22.19 -28.23 -27.87
CA GLY A 122 -22.62 -28.84 -29.12
C GLY A 122 -24.06 -29.29 -28.95
N GLY A 123 -24.97 -28.56 -29.59
CA GLY A 123 -26.32 -28.99 -29.94
C GLY A 123 -26.40 -29.15 -31.44
#